data_AF-A0A2T5BK16-F1
#
_entry.id   AF-A0A2T5BK16-F1
#
_cell.length_a   1.000
_cell.length_b   1.000
_cell.length_c   1.000
_cell.angle_alpha   90.00
_cell.angle_beta   90.00
_cell.angle_gamma   90.00
#
_symmetry.space_group_name_H-M   'P 1'
#
loop_
_entity.id
_entity.type
_entity.pdbx_description
1 polymer ?
#
loop_
_entity_poly.entity_id
_entity_poly.type
_entity_poly.pdbx_seq_one_letter_code
_entity_poly.pdbx_strand_id
1 'polypeptide(L)'
;MTDYSPGVRELAQQIGLDPEHVAHAVRLASRTFARVQVTTGMTLDQFRRLFTQDRHSIAIVANIAMRHAGRRDDAQLLMDIYKAAAGRLPYERPLHTGVGTLPEYHNHEQVQDAVRILTTAGMPPIHTDGVHELRPGFQVMPDDTGHFPGWVFIKPDPDAKARTGFAGGDLGYLAVMRWAGWGVITERLPGGLYAACHPDHPFPTAPTS
;
A
#
# COMPACT_ATOMS: atom_id res chain seq x y z
N MET A 1 20.75 -20.46 13.54
CA MET A 1 19.77 -19.40 13.23
C MET A 1 20.53 -18.20 12.72
N THR A 2 20.32 -17.81 11.47
CA THR A 2 20.93 -16.60 10.91
C THR A 2 20.06 -15.42 11.34
N ASP A 3 20.54 -14.57 12.23
CA ASP A 3 19.80 -13.37 12.60
C ASP A 3 19.83 -12.36 11.44
N TYR A 4 18.69 -12.18 10.79
CA TYR A 4 18.50 -11.13 9.77
C TYR A 4 18.37 -9.75 10.43
N SER A 5 18.85 -8.70 9.76
CA SER A 5 18.77 -7.33 10.29
C SER A 5 17.31 -6.88 10.48
N PRO A 6 17.05 -5.94 11.40
CA PRO A 6 15.69 -5.43 11.63
C PRO A 6 15.01 -4.90 10.37
N GLY A 7 15.72 -4.20 9.48
CA GLY A 7 15.11 -3.71 8.24
C GLY A 7 14.80 -4.79 7.21
N VAL A 8 15.59 -5.88 7.16
CA VAL A 8 15.24 -7.06 6.32
C VAL A 8 13.97 -7.72 6.85
N ARG A 9 13.85 -7.88 8.18
CA ARG A 9 12.65 -8.46 8.81
C ARG A 9 11.42 -7.59 8.57
N GLU A 10 11.55 -6.28 8.71
CA GLU A 10 10.48 -5.32 8.45
C GLU A 10 9.99 -5.40 6.99
N LEU A 11 10.92 -5.36 6.02
CA LEU A 11 10.53 -5.49 4.60
C LEU A 11 9.86 -6.84 4.33
N ALA A 12 10.40 -7.93 4.87
CA ALA A 12 9.84 -9.27 4.74
C ALA A 12 8.42 -9.35 5.32
N GLN A 13 8.19 -8.74 6.48
CA GLN A 13 6.87 -8.64 7.10
C GLN A 13 5.91 -7.82 6.24
N GLN A 14 6.35 -6.67 5.72
CA GLN A 14 5.49 -5.81 4.90
C GLN A 14 5.03 -6.49 3.61
N ILE A 15 5.87 -7.31 3.00
CA ILE A 15 5.55 -8.00 1.74
C ILE A 15 5.09 -9.46 1.95
N GLY A 16 5.04 -9.93 3.19
CA GLY A 16 4.58 -11.28 3.54
C GLY A 16 5.45 -12.39 2.96
N LEU A 17 6.78 -12.30 3.13
CA LEU A 17 7.76 -13.30 2.71
C LEU A 17 8.65 -13.72 3.88
N ASP A 18 9.38 -14.83 3.69
CA ASP A 18 10.50 -15.18 4.56
C ASP A 18 11.64 -14.15 4.41
N PRO A 19 12.24 -13.67 5.51
CA PRO A 19 13.43 -12.82 5.48
C PRO A 19 14.59 -13.34 4.61
N GLU A 20 14.73 -14.65 4.41
CA GLU A 20 15.74 -15.24 3.54
C GLU A 20 15.60 -14.76 2.09
N HIS A 21 14.37 -14.72 1.56
CA HIS A 21 14.12 -14.26 0.20
C HIS A 21 14.47 -12.77 0.04
N VAL A 22 14.17 -11.97 1.05
CA VAL A 22 14.53 -10.54 1.08
C VAL A 22 16.05 -10.38 1.17
N ALA A 23 16.73 -11.11 2.05
CA ALA A 23 18.18 -11.04 2.18
C ALA A 23 18.89 -11.47 0.88
N HIS A 24 18.38 -12.50 0.19
CA HIS A 24 18.85 -12.88 -1.13
C HIS A 24 18.65 -11.74 -2.14
N ALA A 25 17.45 -11.16 -2.19
CA ALA A 25 17.12 -10.08 -3.11
C ALA A 25 17.97 -8.83 -2.89
N VAL A 26 18.26 -8.47 -1.63
CA VAL A 26 19.17 -7.37 -1.30
C VAL A 26 20.56 -7.67 -1.86
N ARG A 27 21.13 -8.85 -1.58
CA ARG A 27 22.46 -9.22 -2.10
C ARG A 27 22.53 -9.21 -3.62
N LEU A 28 21.47 -9.60 -4.30
CA LEU A 28 21.39 -9.56 -5.76
C LEU A 28 21.28 -8.12 -6.24
N ALA A 29 20.34 -7.34 -5.70
CA ALA A 29 20.08 -5.97 -6.10
C ALA A 29 21.31 -5.05 -5.92
N SER A 30 22.00 -5.15 -4.78
CA SER A 30 23.22 -4.36 -4.53
C SER A 30 24.38 -4.72 -5.48
N ARG A 31 24.41 -5.94 -6.04
CA ARG A 31 25.40 -6.36 -7.03
C ARG A 31 25.02 -5.98 -8.46
N THR A 32 23.71 -5.95 -8.76
CA THR A 32 23.21 -5.72 -10.12
C THR A 32 22.95 -4.25 -10.40
N PHE A 33 22.52 -3.47 -9.42
CA PHE A 33 22.07 -2.09 -9.61
C PHE A 33 22.91 -1.12 -8.77
N ALA A 34 23.73 -0.30 -9.44
CA ALA A 34 24.61 0.67 -8.79
C ALA A 34 23.90 1.72 -7.93
N ARG A 35 22.59 1.94 -8.14
CA ARG A 35 21.80 2.95 -7.42
C ARG A 35 21.03 2.38 -6.22
N VAL A 36 20.97 1.07 -6.03
CA VAL A 36 20.22 0.47 -4.92
C VAL A 36 20.96 0.66 -3.60
N GLN A 37 20.36 1.44 -2.69
CA GLN A 37 20.95 1.79 -1.38
C GLN A 37 20.64 0.77 -0.25
N VAL A 38 19.89 -0.28 -0.56
CA VAL A 38 19.42 -1.27 0.41
C VAL A 38 20.54 -2.25 0.74
N THR A 39 20.76 -2.56 2.03
CA THR A 39 21.83 -3.47 2.49
C THR A 39 21.32 -4.52 3.48
N THR A 40 21.96 -5.69 3.55
CA THR A 40 21.51 -6.78 4.45
C THR A 40 21.71 -6.46 5.93
N GLY A 41 22.45 -5.41 6.26
CA GLY A 41 22.68 -4.94 7.63
C GLY A 41 21.82 -3.76 8.05
N MET A 42 20.85 -3.34 7.22
CA MET A 42 20.12 -2.10 7.47
C MET A 42 19.32 -2.17 8.79
N THR A 43 19.41 -1.10 9.58
CA THR A 43 18.57 -0.93 10.79
C THR A 43 17.13 -0.60 10.41
N LEU A 44 16.22 -0.65 11.38
CA LEU A 44 14.82 -0.27 11.16
C LEU A 44 14.68 1.21 10.75
N ASP A 45 15.48 2.10 11.35
CA ASP A 45 15.45 3.53 11.01
C ASP A 45 16.00 3.80 9.62
N GLN A 46 17.06 3.09 9.21
CA GLN A 46 17.58 3.18 7.84
C GLN A 46 16.54 2.69 6.84
N PHE A 47 15.85 1.57 7.14
CA PHE A 47 14.74 1.10 6.32
C PHE A 47 13.63 2.16 6.21
N ARG A 48 13.16 2.71 7.33
CA ARG A 48 12.09 3.74 7.34
C ARG A 48 12.48 4.96 6.51
N ARG A 49 13.71 5.46 6.66
CA ARG A 49 14.22 6.58 5.87
C ARG A 49 14.24 6.26 4.38
N LEU A 50 14.75 5.08 3.99
CA LEU A 50 14.76 4.65 2.59
C LEU A 50 13.34 4.47 2.04
N PHE A 51 12.42 3.91 2.83
CA PHE A 51 11.04 3.71 2.43
C PHE A 51 10.33 5.04 2.12
N THR A 52 10.67 6.11 2.84
CA THR A 52 10.13 7.46 2.60
C THR A 52 10.89 8.23 1.51
N GLN A 53 12.23 8.19 1.50
CA GLN A 53 13.06 9.06 0.67
C GLN A 53 13.52 8.43 -0.66
N ASP A 54 13.72 7.11 -0.70
CA ASP A 54 14.15 6.36 -1.87
C ASP A 54 13.41 5.02 -1.98
N ARG A 55 12.10 5.11 -2.10
CA ARG A 55 11.21 3.95 -2.20
C ARG A 55 11.46 3.13 -3.47
N HIS A 56 12.13 3.68 -4.47
CA HIS A 56 12.49 2.97 -5.69
C HIS A 56 13.43 1.79 -5.41
N SER A 57 14.47 2.02 -4.59
CA SER A 57 15.40 0.97 -4.19
C SER A 57 14.70 -0.17 -3.45
N ILE A 58 13.74 0.16 -2.58
CA ILE A 58 12.94 -0.84 -1.86
C ILE A 58 12.03 -1.62 -2.81
N ALA A 59 11.39 -0.93 -3.77
CA ALA A 59 10.53 -1.57 -4.76
C ALA A 59 11.27 -2.58 -5.64
N ILE A 60 12.52 -2.28 -6.04
CA ILE A 60 13.38 -3.23 -6.78
C ILE A 60 13.64 -4.48 -5.94
N VAL A 61 14.07 -4.30 -4.69
CA VAL A 61 14.38 -5.43 -3.78
C VAL A 61 13.15 -6.29 -3.55
N ALA A 62 11.99 -5.69 -3.27
CA ALA A 62 10.76 -6.44 -3.05
C ALA A 62 10.30 -7.20 -4.31
N ASN A 63 10.45 -6.61 -5.50
CA ASN A 63 10.13 -7.27 -6.76
C ASN A 63 11.01 -8.53 -6.97
N ILE A 64 12.31 -8.41 -6.72
CA ILE A 64 13.25 -9.54 -6.81
C ILE A 64 12.91 -10.61 -5.77
N ALA A 65 12.62 -10.21 -4.52
CA ALA A 65 12.26 -11.13 -3.44
C ALA A 65 11.00 -11.93 -3.77
N MET A 66 9.94 -11.27 -4.26
CA MET A 66 8.70 -11.91 -4.69
C MET A 66 8.92 -12.90 -5.83
N ARG A 67 9.70 -12.51 -6.85
CA ARG A 67 10.05 -13.42 -7.96
C ARG A 67 10.84 -14.63 -7.48
N HIS A 68 11.78 -14.43 -6.56
CA HIS A 68 12.57 -15.51 -5.97
C HIS A 68 11.71 -16.48 -5.15
N ALA A 69 10.69 -15.97 -4.45
CA ALA A 69 9.69 -16.77 -3.75
C ALA A 69 8.61 -17.40 -4.66
N GLY A 70 8.72 -17.26 -6.00
CA GLY A 70 7.75 -17.78 -6.95
C GLY A 70 6.46 -16.96 -7.11
N ARG A 71 6.31 -15.85 -6.39
CA ARG A 71 5.13 -14.96 -6.41
C ARG A 71 5.26 -13.88 -7.48
N ARG A 72 5.31 -14.29 -8.75
CA ARG A 72 5.57 -13.40 -9.90
C ARG A 72 4.50 -12.31 -10.08
N ASP A 73 3.24 -12.65 -9.86
CA ASP A 73 2.13 -11.71 -10.03
C ASP A 73 2.16 -10.63 -8.93
N ASP A 74 2.43 -11.03 -7.68
CA ASP A 74 2.63 -10.08 -6.59
C ASP A 74 3.86 -9.19 -6.82
N ALA A 75 4.94 -9.72 -7.43
CA ALA A 75 6.08 -8.89 -7.79
C ALA A 75 5.68 -7.74 -8.73
N GLN A 76 4.89 -8.04 -9.75
CA GLN A 76 4.37 -7.05 -10.69
C GLN A 76 3.43 -6.07 -9.98
N LEU A 77 2.51 -6.59 -9.17
CA LEU A 77 1.56 -5.81 -8.38
C LEU A 77 2.25 -4.77 -7.48
N LEU A 78 3.29 -5.16 -6.74
CA LEU A 78 4.05 -4.24 -5.87
C LEU A 78 4.67 -3.09 -6.66
N MET A 79 5.15 -3.35 -7.88
CA MET A 79 5.72 -2.34 -8.75
C MET A 79 4.65 -1.39 -9.29
N ASP A 80 3.46 -1.91 -9.61
CA ASP A 80 2.34 -1.12 -10.11
C ASP A 80 1.76 -0.22 -9.01
N ILE A 81 1.62 -0.73 -7.77
CA ILE A 81 1.26 0.07 -6.60
C ILE A 81 2.30 1.17 -6.34
N TYR A 82 3.60 0.84 -6.45
CA TYR A 82 4.67 1.83 -6.30
C TYR A 82 4.56 2.95 -7.35
N LYS A 83 4.34 2.61 -8.63
CA LYS A 83 4.19 3.60 -9.71
C LYS A 83 2.95 4.46 -9.53
N ALA A 84 1.83 3.86 -9.11
CA ALA A 84 0.60 4.59 -8.81
C ALA A 84 0.81 5.60 -7.68
N ALA A 85 1.46 5.18 -6.59
CA ALA A 85 1.74 6.05 -5.46
C ALA A 85 2.76 7.16 -5.75
N ALA A 86 3.72 6.91 -6.64
CA ALA A 86 4.76 7.87 -6.98
C ALA A 86 4.39 8.83 -8.13
N GLY A 87 3.16 8.75 -8.66
CA GLY A 87 2.74 9.52 -9.85
C GLY A 87 3.54 9.18 -11.12
N ARG A 88 4.05 7.94 -11.22
CA ARG A 88 4.93 7.47 -12.31
C ARG A 88 4.20 6.59 -13.33
N LEU A 89 2.87 6.57 -13.32
CA LEU A 89 2.11 5.86 -14.33
C LEU A 89 2.14 6.65 -15.66
N PRO A 90 2.46 6.01 -16.81
CA PRO A 90 2.49 6.68 -18.11
C PRO A 90 1.15 7.29 -18.53
N TYR A 91 0.05 6.79 -17.95
CA TYR A 91 -1.31 7.25 -18.18
C TYR A 91 -2.13 7.03 -16.91
N GLU A 92 -2.63 8.10 -16.32
CA GLU A 92 -3.67 8.01 -15.29
C GLU A 92 -5.02 7.96 -15.98
N ARG A 93 -5.71 6.82 -15.88
CA ARG A 93 -7.12 6.76 -16.30
C ARG A 93 -7.89 7.75 -15.44
N PRO A 94 -8.69 8.66 -16.03
CA PRO A 94 -9.59 9.48 -15.25
C PRO A 94 -10.50 8.57 -14.45
N LEU A 95 -10.57 8.80 -13.14
CA LEU A 95 -11.59 8.18 -12.31
C LEU A 95 -12.91 8.87 -12.64
N HIS A 96 -13.96 8.11 -12.91
CA HIS A 96 -15.28 8.67 -13.15
C HIS A 96 -15.96 8.99 -11.82
N THR A 97 -16.81 10.01 -11.82
CA THR A 97 -17.67 10.33 -10.68
C THR A 97 -18.49 9.10 -10.26
N GLY A 98 -18.55 8.83 -8.95
CA GLY A 98 -19.26 7.66 -8.43
C GLY A 98 -18.51 6.33 -8.53
N VAL A 99 -17.22 6.34 -8.95
CA VAL A 99 -16.36 5.15 -8.95
C VAL A 99 -15.40 5.19 -7.76
N GLY A 100 -15.47 4.18 -6.90
CA GLY A 100 -14.60 4.00 -5.73
C GLY A 100 -14.88 4.96 -4.57
N THR A 101 -15.74 5.96 -4.76
CA THR A 101 -16.18 6.92 -3.75
C THR A 101 -17.57 7.47 -4.10
N LEU A 102 -18.20 8.21 -3.18
CA LEU A 102 -19.46 8.90 -3.45
C LEU A 102 -19.23 10.11 -4.37
N PRO A 103 -20.22 10.51 -5.20
CA PRO A 103 -20.10 11.65 -6.11
C PRO A 103 -19.62 12.95 -5.43
N GLU A 104 -20.07 13.24 -4.22
CA GLU A 104 -19.69 14.43 -3.45
C GLU A 104 -18.21 14.48 -3.04
N TYR A 105 -17.55 13.33 -2.92
CA TYR A 105 -16.14 13.22 -2.57
C TYR A 105 -15.24 13.03 -3.80
N HIS A 106 -15.80 13.12 -5.01
CA HIS A 106 -15.07 12.89 -6.24
C HIS A 106 -13.87 13.84 -6.41
N ASN A 107 -14.00 15.09 -5.99
CA ASN A 107 -12.93 16.08 -6.15
C ASN A 107 -11.94 16.09 -4.97
N HIS A 108 -12.06 15.17 -4.00
CA HIS A 108 -11.13 15.09 -2.87
C HIS A 108 -9.85 14.38 -3.29
N GLU A 109 -8.72 15.10 -3.33
CA GLU A 109 -7.45 14.61 -3.89
C GLU A 109 -6.98 13.30 -3.25
N GLN A 110 -6.92 13.23 -1.92
CA GLN A 110 -6.49 12.02 -1.20
C GLN A 110 -7.44 10.83 -1.46
N VAL A 111 -8.74 11.08 -1.66
CA VAL A 111 -9.70 10.02 -2.00
C VAL A 111 -9.40 9.48 -3.40
N GLN A 112 -9.17 10.37 -4.38
CA GLN A 112 -8.82 9.95 -5.74
C GLN A 112 -7.51 9.17 -5.79
N ASP A 113 -6.50 9.58 -5.03
CA ASP A 113 -5.23 8.88 -4.94
C ASP A 113 -5.38 7.48 -4.33
N ALA A 114 -6.11 7.36 -3.22
CA ALA A 114 -6.41 6.07 -2.61
C ALA A 114 -7.20 5.16 -3.56
N VAL A 115 -8.24 5.67 -4.23
CA VAL A 115 -9.02 4.91 -5.21
C VAL A 115 -8.11 4.42 -6.36
N ARG A 116 -7.22 5.28 -6.88
CA ARG A 116 -6.29 4.93 -7.96
C ARG A 116 -5.32 3.82 -7.53
N ILE A 117 -4.75 3.94 -6.34
CA ILE A 117 -3.83 2.94 -5.76
C ILE A 117 -4.53 1.59 -5.60
N LEU A 118 -5.71 1.56 -4.98
CA LEU A 118 -6.45 0.34 -4.71
C LEU A 118 -6.94 -0.34 -6.00
N THR A 119 -7.42 0.46 -6.96
CA THR A 119 -7.81 -0.05 -8.29
C THR A 119 -6.61 -0.62 -9.04
N THR A 120 -5.45 0.03 -8.96
CA THR A 120 -4.20 -0.49 -9.53
C THR A 120 -3.77 -1.80 -8.87
N ALA A 121 -4.09 -1.97 -7.58
CA ALA A 121 -3.88 -3.23 -6.87
C ALA A 121 -4.88 -4.34 -7.25
N GLY A 122 -5.72 -4.13 -8.26
CA GLY A 122 -6.70 -5.10 -8.73
C GLY A 122 -7.96 -5.21 -7.86
N MET A 123 -8.16 -4.27 -6.93
CA MET A 123 -9.37 -4.26 -6.10
C MET A 123 -10.53 -3.63 -6.88
N PRO A 124 -11.75 -4.20 -6.83
CA PRO A 124 -12.89 -3.66 -7.55
C PRO A 124 -13.46 -2.46 -6.78
N PRO A 125 -13.49 -1.24 -7.36
CA PRO A 125 -14.16 -0.10 -6.74
C PRO A 125 -15.68 -0.29 -6.77
N ILE A 126 -16.40 0.33 -5.83
CA ILE A 126 -17.85 0.50 -5.96
C ILE A 126 -18.15 1.31 -7.22
N HIS A 127 -19.33 1.09 -7.79
CA HIS A 127 -19.95 2.03 -8.73
C HIS A 127 -21.28 2.48 -8.12
N THR A 128 -21.50 3.78 -8.02
CA THR A 128 -22.70 4.38 -7.39
C THR A 128 -23.12 5.66 -8.10
N ASP A 129 -24.42 5.97 -8.08
CA ASP A 129 -24.95 7.27 -8.51
C ASP A 129 -25.12 8.26 -7.34
N GLY A 130 -24.69 7.87 -6.14
CA GLY A 130 -24.85 8.62 -4.89
C GLY A 130 -26.10 8.23 -4.10
N VAL A 131 -27.07 7.55 -4.72
CA VAL A 131 -28.30 7.07 -4.08
C VAL A 131 -28.33 5.54 -4.02
N HIS A 132 -27.86 4.88 -5.08
CA HIS A 132 -27.88 3.43 -5.25
C HIS A 132 -26.49 2.89 -5.58
N GLU A 133 -26.17 1.75 -4.98
CA GLU A 133 -25.03 0.95 -5.43
C GLU A 133 -25.39 0.27 -6.77
N LEU A 134 -24.66 0.62 -7.82
CA LEU A 134 -24.78 0.05 -9.17
C LEU A 134 -23.90 -1.21 -9.31
N ARG A 135 -22.77 -1.24 -8.60
CA ARG A 135 -21.88 -2.39 -8.52
C ARG A 135 -21.17 -2.45 -7.16
N PRO A 136 -21.11 -3.63 -6.50
CA PRO A 136 -20.38 -3.79 -5.25
C PRO A 136 -18.87 -3.67 -5.46
N GLY A 137 -18.19 -3.19 -4.43
CA GLY A 137 -16.76 -2.95 -4.45
C GLY A 137 -16.29 -2.23 -3.19
N PHE A 138 -15.04 -1.76 -3.20
CA PHE A 138 -14.53 -0.94 -2.11
C PHE A 138 -14.98 0.51 -2.26
N GLN A 139 -15.21 1.18 -1.13
CA GLN A 139 -15.56 2.60 -1.08
C GLN A 139 -14.56 3.34 -0.22
N VAL A 140 -14.01 4.42 -0.75
CA VAL A 140 -13.12 5.36 -0.05
C VAL A 140 -13.91 6.61 0.30
N MET A 141 -13.78 7.09 1.53
CA MET A 141 -14.39 8.32 2.03
C MET A 141 -13.32 9.15 2.74
N PRO A 142 -13.36 10.48 2.69
CA PRO A 142 -12.48 11.32 3.49
C PRO A 142 -12.93 11.33 4.96
N ASP A 143 -12.12 11.91 5.84
CA ASP A 143 -12.63 12.44 7.11
C ASP A 143 -13.50 13.67 6.85
N ASP A 144 -14.81 13.51 6.99
CA ASP A 144 -15.80 14.57 6.83
C ASP A 144 -15.94 15.45 8.08
N THR A 145 -15.33 15.05 9.20
CA THR A 145 -15.35 15.82 10.45
C THR A 145 -14.33 16.95 10.49
N GLY A 146 -13.30 16.89 9.63
CA GLY A 146 -12.20 17.86 9.59
C GLY A 146 -11.22 17.75 10.76
N HIS A 147 -11.39 16.78 11.66
CA HIS A 147 -10.50 16.56 12.80
C HIS A 147 -9.20 15.86 12.40
N PHE A 148 -9.22 15.12 11.30
CA PHE A 148 -8.14 14.26 10.84
C PHE A 148 -7.81 14.56 9.36
N PRO A 149 -7.25 15.74 9.05
CA PRO A 149 -6.87 16.09 7.68
C PRO A 149 -5.89 15.05 7.11
N GLY A 150 -6.12 14.64 5.87
CA GLY A 150 -5.30 13.64 5.16
C GLY A 150 -5.69 12.18 5.42
N TRP A 151 -6.67 11.92 6.29
CA TRP A 151 -7.19 10.59 6.51
C TRP A 151 -8.28 10.22 5.50
N VAL A 152 -8.24 8.96 5.09
CA VAL A 152 -9.29 8.31 4.30
C VAL A 152 -9.72 7.03 4.99
N PHE A 153 -11.00 6.73 4.86
CA PHE A 153 -11.64 5.52 5.35
C PHE A 153 -12.02 4.63 4.19
N ILE A 154 -11.68 3.35 4.29
CA ILE A 154 -11.92 2.36 3.25
C ILE A 154 -12.92 1.34 3.79
N LYS A 155 -14.10 1.32 3.20
CA LYS A 155 -15.05 0.22 3.34
C LYS A 155 -14.62 -0.89 2.37
N PRO A 156 -14.28 -2.10 2.85
CA PRO A 156 -13.87 -3.19 1.97
C PRO A 156 -15.04 -3.72 1.15
N ASP A 157 -14.74 -4.30 -0.01
CA ASP A 157 -15.73 -5.03 -0.80
C ASP A 157 -16.16 -6.34 -0.12
N PRO A 158 -17.35 -6.88 -0.43
CA PRO A 158 -17.89 -8.09 0.21
C PRO A 158 -16.99 -9.32 0.07
N ASP A 159 -16.24 -9.42 -1.03
CA ASP A 159 -15.43 -10.59 -1.39
C ASP A 159 -13.97 -10.45 -0.91
N ALA A 160 -13.64 -9.39 -0.17
CA ALA A 160 -12.28 -9.07 0.23
C ALA A 160 -11.57 -10.25 0.94
N LYS A 161 -12.30 -10.98 1.79
CA LYS A 161 -11.76 -12.12 2.54
C LYS A 161 -11.40 -13.33 1.68
N ALA A 162 -12.04 -13.50 0.53
CA ALA A 162 -11.80 -14.62 -0.38
C ALA A 162 -10.57 -14.40 -1.27
N ARG A 163 -10.09 -13.15 -1.39
CA ARG A 163 -8.91 -12.83 -2.20
C ARG A 163 -7.63 -13.38 -1.59
N THR A 164 -6.72 -13.79 -2.45
CA THR A 164 -5.39 -14.31 -2.09
C THR A 164 -4.29 -13.39 -2.62
N GLY A 165 -3.03 -13.67 -2.25
CA GLY A 165 -1.88 -12.87 -2.69
C GLY A 165 -1.63 -11.66 -1.79
N PHE A 166 -0.79 -10.73 -2.26
CA PHE A 166 -0.36 -9.58 -1.47
C PHE A 166 -1.51 -8.65 -1.07
N ALA A 167 -2.42 -8.40 -2.01
CA ALA A 167 -3.65 -7.61 -1.82
C ALA A 167 -4.83 -8.44 -1.27
N GLY A 168 -4.58 -9.70 -0.87
CA GLY A 168 -5.61 -10.63 -0.41
C GLY A 168 -5.97 -10.53 1.06
N GLY A 169 -7.09 -11.15 1.43
CA GLY A 169 -7.56 -11.25 2.80
C GLY A 169 -8.10 -9.95 3.40
N ASP A 170 -8.46 -10.03 4.69
CA ASP A 170 -9.08 -8.91 5.44
C ASP A 170 -8.16 -7.69 5.49
N LEU A 171 -6.83 -7.87 5.57
CA LEU A 171 -5.86 -6.79 5.67
C LEU A 171 -5.26 -6.36 4.32
N GLY A 172 -5.73 -6.90 3.18
CA GLY A 172 -5.17 -6.62 1.86
C GLY A 172 -5.17 -5.14 1.51
N TYR A 173 -6.22 -4.40 1.84
CA TYR A 173 -6.30 -2.94 1.69
C TYR A 173 -5.20 -2.23 2.44
N LEU A 174 -4.99 -2.59 3.71
CA LEU A 174 -3.96 -1.99 4.55
C LEU A 174 -2.57 -2.33 4.05
N ALA A 175 -2.35 -3.55 3.56
CA ALA A 175 -1.11 -3.96 2.95
C ALA A 175 -0.80 -3.12 1.70
N VAL A 176 -1.81 -2.86 0.85
CA VAL A 176 -1.67 -2.00 -0.33
C VAL A 176 -1.41 -0.54 0.03
N MET A 177 -2.13 0.01 1.02
CA MET A 177 -1.95 1.41 1.43
C MET A 177 -0.60 1.63 2.12
N ARG A 178 -0.22 0.75 3.06
CA ARG A 178 1.14 0.73 3.64
C ARG A 178 2.18 0.55 2.54
N TRP A 179 1.88 -0.37 1.63
CA TRP A 179 2.40 -0.53 0.29
C TRP A 179 2.86 0.78 -0.30
N ALA A 180 1.84 1.58 -0.60
CA ALA A 180 1.83 2.89 -1.20
C ALA A 180 2.52 4.00 -0.38
N GLY A 181 3.04 3.72 0.81
CA GLY A 181 3.68 4.73 1.66
C GLY A 181 2.72 5.45 2.62
N TRP A 182 1.45 5.03 2.67
CA TRP A 182 0.46 5.62 3.56
C TRP A 182 0.60 5.04 4.96
N GLY A 183 0.38 5.87 5.97
CA GLY A 183 0.21 5.37 7.34
C GLY A 183 -1.11 4.63 7.46
N VAL A 184 -1.17 3.55 8.25
CA VAL A 184 -2.38 2.72 8.38
C VAL A 184 -2.68 2.35 9.83
N ILE A 185 -3.96 2.31 10.19
CA ILE A 185 -4.41 1.70 11.45
C ILE A 185 -4.83 0.26 11.14
N THR A 186 -4.20 -0.70 11.82
CA THR A 186 -4.47 -2.14 11.63
C THR A 186 -5.72 -2.62 12.36
N GLU A 187 -6.15 -1.88 13.38
CA GLU A 187 -7.38 -2.15 14.10
C GLU A 187 -8.59 -1.78 13.25
N ARG A 188 -9.62 -2.62 13.31
CA ARG A 188 -10.85 -2.40 12.54
C ARG A 188 -11.67 -1.31 13.23
N LEU A 189 -11.98 -0.23 12.49
CA LEU A 189 -12.80 0.86 13.00
C LEU A 189 -14.29 0.48 13.05
N PRO A 190 -15.11 1.25 13.80
CA PRO A 190 -16.57 1.11 13.77
C PRO A 190 -17.11 1.07 12.33
N GLY A 191 -18.13 0.24 12.09
CA GLY A 191 -18.66 0.01 10.75
C GLY A 191 -17.79 -0.90 9.86
N GLY A 192 -16.71 -1.47 10.43
CA GLY A 192 -15.86 -2.42 9.73
C GLY A 192 -14.87 -1.76 8.75
N LEU A 193 -14.63 -0.45 8.92
CA LEU A 193 -13.78 0.38 8.06
C LEU A 193 -12.30 0.18 8.38
N TYR A 194 -11.47 0.40 7.37
CA TYR A 194 -10.03 0.57 7.48
C TYR A 194 -9.66 2.04 7.36
N ALA A 195 -8.54 2.44 7.98
CA ALA A 195 -8.08 3.82 7.94
C ALA A 195 -6.66 3.92 7.38
N ALA A 196 -6.46 4.88 6.49
CA ALA A 196 -5.16 5.22 5.95
C ALA A 196 -4.96 6.74 5.98
N CYS A 197 -3.74 7.18 6.26
CA CYS A 197 -3.34 8.58 6.27
C CYS A 197 -2.37 8.84 5.13
N HIS A 198 -2.65 9.88 4.35
CA HIS A 198 -1.82 10.31 3.24
C HIS A 198 -0.40 10.66 3.72
N PRO A 199 0.67 10.29 2.98
CA PRO A 199 2.07 10.51 3.40
C PRO A 199 2.45 11.98 3.65
N ASP A 200 1.73 12.93 3.04
CA ASP A 200 1.95 14.37 3.25
C ASP A 200 1.38 14.90 4.57
N HIS A 201 0.67 14.05 5.32
CA HIS A 201 0.06 14.40 6.59
C HIS A 201 0.74 13.65 7.75
N PRO A 202 0.83 14.27 8.94
CA PRO A 202 1.44 13.62 10.09
C PRO A 202 0.63 12.39 10.50
N PHE A 203 1.28 11.22 10.45
CA PHE A 203 0.72 10.04 11.09
C PHE A 203 0.90 10.19 12.61
N PRO A 204 -0.17 10.12 13.42
CA PRO A 204 -0.06 10.19 14.86
C PRO A 204 0.78 9.02 15.34
N THR A 205 1.97 9.31 15.85
CA THR A 205 2.72 8.37 16.67
C THR A 205 1.98 8.28 18.00
N ALA A 206 1.65 7.06 18.45
CA ALA A 206 1.08 6.86 19.78
C ALA A 206 1.87 7.68 20.82
N PRO A 207 1.22 8.34 21.79
CA PRO A 207 1.95 9.04 22.84
C PRO A 207 2.88 8.03 23.50
N THR A 208 4.18 8.29 23.45
CA THR A 208 5.15 7.59 24.30
C THR A 208 4.73 7.87 25.74
N SER A 209 4.08 6.89 26.34
CA SER A 209 3.72 6.88 27.76
C SER A 209 4.94 6.49 28.58
#